data_AF-A0A5E4Z9N5-F1
#
_entry.id   AF-A0A5E4Z9N5-F1
#
_cell.length_a   1.000
_cell.length_b   1.000
_cell.length_c   1.000
_cell.angle_alpha   90.00
_cell.angle_beta   90.00
_cell.angle_gamma   90.00
#
_symmetry.space_group_name_H-M   'P 1'
#
loop_
_entity.id
_entity.type
_entity.pdbx_description
1 polymer ?
#
loop_
_entity_poly.entity_id
_entity_poly.type
_entity_poly.pdbx_seq_one_letter_code
_entity_poly.pdbx_strand_id
1 'polypeptide(L)'
;MTIRLTRLEDALADSPGPVSRNVGTALVAARATLEGSLRMPLTPAQHAQTQSLMQAVRSAEAILESLARRYSTSYGKLTAVDSGHGDRRSHNA
;
A
#
# COMPACT_ATOMS: atom_id res chain seq x y z
N MET A 1 -17.06 -6.11 -10.44
CA MET A 1 -16.91 -6.68 -9.07
C MET A 1 -15.47 -7.14 -8.90
N THR A 2 -14.71 -6.52 -8.00
CA THR A 2 -13.41 -7.06 -7.57
C THR A 2 -13.66 -7.97 -6.39
N ILE A 3 -13.50 -9.29 -6.58
CA ILE A 3 -13.50 -10.26 -5.48
C ILE A 3 -12.27 -9.98 -4.64
N ARG A 4 -12.48 -9.72 -3.34
CA ARG A 4 -11.40 -9.55 -2.35
C ARG A 4 -11.12 -10.93 -1.75
N LEU A 5 -9.87 -11.37 -1.85
CA LEU A 5 -9.45 -12.73 -1.46
C LEU A 5 -8.65 -12.72 -0.14
N THR A 6 -8.21 -11.55 0.32
CA THR A 6 -7.37 -11.42 1.52
C THR A 6 -7.81 -10.28 2.44
N ARG A 7 -7.51 -10.41 3.74
CA ARG A 7 -7.75 -9.35 4.73
C ARG A 7 -7.02 -8.04 4.40
N LEU A 8 -5.89 -8.13 3.72
CA LEU A 8 -5.14 -6.95 3.28
C LEU A 8 -5.92 -6.18 2.19
N GLU A 9 -6.52 -6.89 1.24
CA GLU A 9 -7.37 -6.30 0.20
C GLU A 9 -8.65 -5.69 0.78
N ASP A 10 -9.23 -6.30 1.81
CA ASP A 10 -10.39 -5.72 2.53
C ASP A 10 -10.02 -4.41 3.22
N ALA A 11 -8.90 -4.38 3.94
CA ALA A 11 -8.42 -3.18 4.63
C ALA A 11 -8.03 -2.07 3.63
N LEU A 12 -7.38 -2.42 2.52
CA LEU A 12 -7.02 -1.46 1.46
C LEU A 12 -8.24 -0.85 0.77
N ALA A 13 -9.34 -1.58 0.68
CA ALA A 13 -10.54 -1.05 0.05
C ALA A 13 -11.39 -0.19 0.99
N ASP A 14 -11.28 -0.40 2.30
CA ASP A 14 -11.91 0.46 3.32
C ASP A 14 -11.12 1.75 3.54
N SER A 15 -9.80 1.66 3.66
CA SER A 15 -8.91 2.79 3.94
C SER A 15 -7.59 2.67 3.18
N PRO A 16 -7.57 2.94 1.85
CA PRO A 16 -6.40 2.71 1.01
C PRO A 16 -5.17 3.51 1.46
N GLY A 17 -5.35 4.80 1.78
CA GLY A 17 -4.24 5.66 2.18
C GLY A 17 -3.54 5.21 3.49
N PRO A 18 -4.26 5.12 4.61
CA PRO A 18 -3.68 4.71 5.89
C PRO A 18 -3.08 3.30 5.88
N VAL A 19 -3.76 2.34 5.24
CA VAL A 19 -3.28 0.95 5.18
C VAL A 19 -2.03 0.83 4.32
N SER A 20 -2.00 1.44 3.13
CA SER A 20 -0.81 1.45 2.29
C SER A 20 0.37 2.15 2.98
N ARG A 21 0.13 3.26 3.70
CA ARG A 21 1.19 3.96 4.45
C ARG A 21 1.76 3.11 5.58
N ASN A 22 0.90 2.45 6.38
CA ASN A 22 1.35 1.65 7.51
C ASN A 22 2.15 0.42 7.06
N VAL A 23 1.64 -0.32 6.06
CA VAL A 23 2.35 -1.47 5.50
C VAL A 23 3.65 -1.03 4.82
N GLY A 24 3.63 0.08 4.08
CA GLY A 24 4.82 0.66 3.46
C GLY A 24 5.89 1.03 4.49
N THR A 25 5.49 1.63 5.62
CA THR A 25 6.43 2.00 6.70
C THR A 25 7.09 0.76 7.31
N ALA A 26 6.33 -0.32 7.52
CA ALA A 26 6.86 -1.59 8.02
C ALA A 26 7.85 -2.24 7.04
N LEU A 27 7.56 -2.21 5.73
CA LEU A 27 8.47 -2.71 4.70
C LEU A 27 9.77 -1.91 4.62
N VAL A 28 9.69 -0.58 4.73
CA VAL A 28 10.88 0.30 4.78
C VAL A 28 11.74 -0.02 6.01
N ALA A 29 11.13 -0.21 7.18
CA ALA A 29 11.85 -0.57 8.40
C ALA A 29 12.51 -1.96 8.29
N ALA A 30 11.82 -2.94 7.70
CA ALA A 30 12.37 -4.26 7.43
C ALA A 30 13.56 -4.19 6.46
N ARG A 31 13.47 -3.37 5.40
CA ARG A 31 14.56 -3.15 4.46
C ARG A 31 15.78 -2.53 5.14
N ALA A 32 15.59 -1.49 5.96
CA ALA A 32 16.66 -0.85 6.70
C ALA A 32 17.37 -1.82 7.67
N THR A 33 16.60 -2.70 8.32
CA THR A 33 17.14 -3.75 9.20
C THR A 33 18.01 -4.74 8.42
N LEU A 34 17.51 -5.24 7.29
CA LEU A 34 18.25 -6.19 6.45
C LEU A 34 19.49 -5.56 5.81
N GLU A 35 19.41 -4.29 5.38
CA GLU A 35 20.57 -3.53 4.89
C GLU A 35 21.62 -3.36 5.99
N GLY A 36 21.19 -3.14 7.24
CA GLY A 36 22.07 -3.13 8.41
C GLY A 36 22.74 -4.49 8.64
N SER A 37 22.01 -5.59 8.52
CA SER A 37 22.57 -6.94 8.66
C SER A 37 23.61 -7.27 7.59
N LEU A 38 23.40 -6.83 6.34
CA LEU A 38 24.35 -7.04 5.23
C LEU A 38 25.67 -6.27 5.41
N ARG A 39 25.69 -5.23 6.25
CA ARG A 39 26.92 -4.48 6.59
C ARG A 39 27.76 -5.19 7.66
N MET A 40 27.21 -6.18 8.35
CA MET A 40 27.94 -6.99 9.31
C MET A 40 28.62 -8.18 8.61
N PRO A 41 29.75 -8.68 9.14
CA PRO A 41 30.33 -9.91 8.65
C PRO A 41 29.36 -11.07 8.92
N LEU A 42 28.75 -11.58 7.85
CA LEU A 42 27.84 -12.72 7.86
C LEU A 42 28.52 -13.96 7.28
N THR A 43 28.12 -15.13 7.75
CA THR A 43 28.48 -16.38 7.06
C THR A 43 27.83 -16.44 5.67
N PRO A 44 28.40 -17.17 4.69
CA PRO A 44 27.82 -17.26 3.34
C PRO A 44 26.34 -17.71 3.32
N ALA A 45 25.97 -18.63 4.21
CA ALA A 45 24.59 -19.09 4.35
C ALA A 45 23.65 -17.99 4.86
N GLN A 46 24.09 -17.23 5.86
CA GLN A 46 23.33 -16.08 6.37
C GLN A 46 23.22 -14.98 5.32
N HIS A 47 24.28 -14.72 4.56
CA HIS A 47 24.25 -13.74 3.48
C HIS A 47 23.23 -14.12 2.39
N ALA A 48 23.20 -15.39 1.95
CA ALA A 48 22.21 -15.88 0.99
C ALA A 48 20.78 -15.78 1.52
N GLN A 49 20.58 -16.06 2.81
CA GLN A 49 19.28 -15.89 3.48
C GLN A 49 18.86 -14.42 3.52
N THR A 50 19.75 -13.52 3.95
CA THR A 50 19.47 -12.08 4.02
C THR A 50 19.17 -11.48 2.63
N GLN A 51 19.87 -11.94 1.59
CA GLN A 51 19.54 -11.58 0.20
C GLN A 51 18.15 -12.06 -0.22
N SER A 52 17.79 -13.30 0.11
CA SER A 52 16.44 -13.84 -0.17
C SER A 52 15.35 -13.03 0.52
N LEU A 53 15.57 -12.66 1.79
CA LEU A 53 14.66 -11.80 2.55
C LEU A 53 14.56 -10.40 1.94
N MET A 54 15.67 -9.83 1.47
CA MET A 54 15.66 -8.53 0.79
C MET A 54 14.84 -8.57 -0.50
N GLN A 55 14.94 -9.65 -1.27
CA GLN A 55 14.15 -9.84 -2.47
C GLN A 55 12.65 -10.03 -2.16
N ALA A 56 12.33 -10.70 -1.06
CA ALA A 56 10.96 -10.82 -0.57
C ALA A 56 10.36 -9.46 -0.18
N VAL A 57 11.12 -8.62 0.55
CA VAL A 57 10.68 -7.26 0.92
C VAL A 57 10.44 -6.39 -0.32
N ARG A 58 11.36 -6.41 -1.30
CA ARG A 58 11.17 -5.67 -2.56
C ARG A 58 9.94 -6.12 -3.34
N SER A 59 9.69 -7.43 -3.36
CA SER A 59 8.50 -7.99 -4.00
C SER A 59 7.22 -7.55 -3.29
N ALA A 60 7.23 -7.51 -1.95
CA ALA A 60 6.11 -7.04 -1.16
C ALA A 60 5.84 -5.53 -1.38
N GLU A 61 6.87 -4.70 -1.51
CA GLU A 61 6.74 -3.27 -1.87
C GLU A 61 6.06 -3.11 -3.24
N ALA A 62 6.49 -3.87 -4.26
CA ALA A 62 5.91 -3.82 -5.60
C ALA A 62 4.44 -4.28 -5.63
N ILE A 63 4.10 -5.34 -4.88
CA ILE A 63 2.71 -5.80 -4.74
C ILE A 63 1.87 -4.73 -4.06
N LEU A 64 2.37 -4.12 -2.97
CA LEU A 64 1.66 -3.06 -2.27
C LEU A 64 1.42 -1.84 -3.16
N GLU A 65 2.41 -1.43 -3.95
CA GLU A 65 2.26 -0.32 -4.91
C GLU A 65 1.22 -0.64 -6.00
N SER A 66 1.22 -1.88 -6.51
CA SER A 66 0.22 -2.35 -7.47
C SER A 66 -1.20 -2.32 -6.89
N LEU A 67 -1.38 -2.83 -5.66
CA LEU A 67 -2.67 -2.79 -4.97
C LEU A 67 -3.10 -1.36 -4.67
N ALA A 68 -2.20 -0.52 -4.12
CA ALA A 68 -2.48 0.88 -3.81
C ALA A 68 -2.92 1.66 -5.06
N ARG A 69 -2.25 1.46 -6.20
CA ARG A 69 -2.68 2.04 -7.50
C ARG A 69 -4.08 1.57 -7.87
N ARG A 70 -4.34 0.26 -7.84
CA ARG A 70 -5.64 -0.32 -8.20
C ARG A 70 -6.78 0.21 -7.34
N TYR A 71 -6.59 0.32 -6.03
CA TYR A 71 -7.60 0.81 -5.09
C TYR A 71 -7.72 2.34 -5.13
N SER A 72 -6.63 3.09 -5.34
CA SER A 72 -6.66 4.54 -5.54
C SER A 72 -7.43 4.93 -6.82
N THR A 73 -7.20 4.25 -7.94
CA THR A 73 -7.90 4.55 -9.20
C THR A 73 -9.34 4.07 -9.23
N SER A 74 -9.66 2.97 -8.52
CA SER A 74 -11.01 2.39 -8.51
C SER A 74 -11.96 3.02 -7.49
N TYR A 75 -11.44 3.62 -6.40
CA TYR A 75 -12.25 4.23 -5.34
C TYR A 75 -12.09 5.76 -5.22
N GLY A 76 -10.97 6.34 -5.68
CA GLY A 76 -10.78 7.80 -5.69
C GLY A 76 -11.67 8.57 -6.66
N LYS A 77 -12.37 7.86 -7.57
CA LYS A 77 -13.31 8.49 -8.52
C LYS A 77 -14.75 8.56 -8.00
N LEU A 78 -15.11 7.78 -6.98
CA LEU A 78 -16.48 7.74 -6.45
C LEU A 78 -16.73 8.79 -5.36
N THR A 79 -15.70 9.37 -4.75
CA THR A 79 -15.86 10.43 -3.73
C THR A 79 -15.89 11.84 -4.33
N ALA A 80 -15.57 12.01 -5.61
CA ALA A 80 -15.60 13.31 -6.29
C ALA A 80 -16.94 13.61 -7.01
N VAL A 81 -17.92 12.69 -6.94
CA VAL A 81 -19.21 12.79 -7.68
C VAL A 81 -20.42 12.68 -6.74
N ASP A 82 -20.30 13.15 -5.48
CA ASP A 82 -21.49 13.28 -4.60
C ASP A 82 -21.62 14.65 -3.92
N SER A 83 -20.64 15.55 -4.03
CA SER A 83 -20.75 16.92 -3.48
C SER A 83 -21.37 17.93 -4.45
N GLY A 84 -22.07 17.47 -5.48
CA GLY A 84 -22.51 18.27 -6.62
C GLY A 84 -24.01 18.26 -6.88
N HIS A 85 -24.88 18.19 -5.87
CA HIS A 85 -26.32 18.38 -6.10
C HIS A 85 -27.06 18.92 -4.87
N GLY A 86 -26.91 20.23 -4.63
CA GLY A 86 -27.71 20.99 -3.68
C GLY A 86 -28.15 22.30 -4.32
N ASP A 87 -29.11 22.18 -5.23
CA ASP A 87 -29.88 23.23 -5.88
C ASP A 87 -30.22 24.40 -4.93
N ARG A 88 -29.45 25.50 -5.00
CA ARG A 88 -29.89 26.79 -4.47
C ARG A 88 -30.68 27.51 -5.56
N ARG A 89 -31.94 27.10 -5.72
CA ARG A 89 -33.03 28.01 -6.10
C ARG A 89 -33.07 29.17 -5.10
N SER A 90 -32.55 30.32 -5.49
CA SER A 90 -33.03 31.59 -4.96
C SER A 90 -33.64 32.35 -6.12
N HIS A 91 -34.97 32.24 -6.20
CA HIS A 91 -35.80 33.08 -7.04
C HIS A 91 -35.64 34.53 -6.59
N ASN A 92 -35.42 35.38 -7.58
CA ASN A 92 -35.53 36.82 -7.55
C ASN A 92 -37.03 37.19 -7.45
N ALA A 93 -37.43 37.95 -6.42
CA ALA A 93 -38.62 38.80 -6.38
C ALA A 93 -38.53 39.74 -5.18
#